data_AF-A0A371R0E5-F1
#
_entry.id   AF-A0A371R0E5-F1
#
_cell.length_a   1.000
_cell.length_b   1.000
_cell.length_c   1.000
_cell.angle_alpha   90.00
_cell.angle_beta   90.00
_cell.angle_gamma   90.00
#
_symmetry.space_group_name_H-M   'P 1'
#
loop_
_entity.id
_entity.type
_entity.pdbx_description
1 polymer ?
#
loop_
_entity_poly.entity_id
_entity_poly.type
_entity_poly.pdbx_seq_one_letter_code
_entity_poly.pdbx_strand_id
1 'polypeptide(L)'
;MKKGRFLLRPASLADFRRLYVDVFSIAASLSYPEELFRSAAESGVDAVFVIDAWHESHIPLARRYLEYCRKYGLDYRLSESKPAEIYAVELCEAECGFGCAVVTRDYDAVLRAINCAVLLFQGGRFWLASEA
;
A
#
# COMPACT_ATOMS: atom_id res chain seq x y z
N MET A 1 21.28 -10.76 6.89
CA MET A 1 21.05 -9.30 6.86
C MET A 1 20.40 -8.90 8.18
N LYS A 2 20.95 -7.93 8.92
CA LYS A 2 20.24 -7.37 10.08
C LYS A 2 19.08 -6.55 9.52
N LYS A 3 17.83 -6.95 9.78
CA LYS A 3 16.67 -6.09 9.52
C LYS A 3 16.92 -4.76 10.25
N GLY A 4 16.73 -3.64 9.55
CA GLY A 4 16.96 -2.30 10.09
C GLY A 4 16.20 -2.07 11.41
N ARG A 5 16.67 -1.15 12.23
CA ARG A 5 15.85 -0.60 13.32
C ARG A 5 15.00 0.52 12.72
N PHE A 6 13.72 0.54 13.07
CA PHE A 6 12.77 1.50 12.53
C PHE A 6 12.13 2.29 13.67
N LEU A 7 11.95 3.59 13.44
CA LEU A 7 11.18 4.47 14.32
C LEU A 7 9.75 4.53 13.83
N LEU A 8 8.79 4.29 14.73
CA LEU A 8 7.36 4.33 14.46
C LEU A 8 6.72 5.50 15.19
N ARG A 9 5.95 6.30 14.47
CA ARG A 9 5.11 7.37 15.02
C ARG A 9 3.66 7.15 14.61
N PRO A 10 2.67 7.36 15.48
CA PRO A 10 1.27 7.31 15.08
C PRO A 10 1.00 8.25 13.90
N ALA A 11 0.19 7.81 12.94
CA ALA A 11 -0.13 8.59 11.74
C ALA A 11 -1.60 8.43 11.35
N SER A 12 -2.16 9.43 10.67
CA SER A 12 -3.48 9.36 10.04
C SER A 12 -3.34 9.28 8.52
N LEU A 13 -4.24 8.55 7.86
CA LEU A 13 -4.33 8.56 6.40
C LEU A 13 -4.69 9.95 5.86
N ALA A 14 -5.43 10.74 6.65
CA ALA A 14 -5.88 12.08 6.27
C ALA A 14 -4.74 13.11 6.17
N ASP A 15 -3.56 12.79 6.68
CA ASP A 15 -2.39 13.68 6.63
C ASP A 15 -1.71 13.67 5.24
N PHE A 16 -2.16 12.80 4.33
CA PHE A 16 -1.54 12.56 3.04
C PHE A 16 -2.51 12.85 1.89
N ARG A 17 -2.00 13.46 0.84
CA ARG A 17 -2.78 13.88 -0.33
C ARG A 17 -3.23 12.70 -1.18
N ARG A 18 -2.38 11.68 -1.31
CA ARG A 18 -2.65 10.45 -2.03
C ARG A 18 -1.93 9.27 -1.38
N LEU A 19 -2.56 8.11 -1.44
CA LEU A 19 -2.06 6.85 -0.90
C LEU A 19 -1.72 5.87 -2.02
N TYR A 20 -0.63 5.13 -1.87
CA TYR A 20 -0.24 4.01 -2.72
C TYR A 20 -0.32 2.74 -1.88
N VAL A 21 -1.38 1.96 -2.08
CA VAL A 21 -1.73 0.86 -1.19
C VAL A 21 -1.20 -0.45 -1.75
N ASP A 22 -0.26 -1.07 -1.06
CA ASP A 22 0.10 -2.47 -1.31
C ASP A 22 -1.07 -3.35 -0.85
N VAL A 23 -1.85 -3.80 -1.83
CA VAL A 23 -3.11 -4.51 -1.58
C VAL A 23 -2.87 -5.84 -0.90
N PHE A 24 -1.87 -6.60 -1.34
CA PHE A 24 -1.69 -7.98 -0.88
C PHE A 24 -1.36 -8.03 0.61
N SER A 25 -0.42 -7.19 1.08
CA SER A 25 -0.08 -7.19 2.49
C SER A 25 -1.25 -6.73 3.37
N ILE A 26 -1.93 -5.65 2.97
CA ILE A 26 -3.04 -5.08 3.74
C ILE A 26 -4.24 -6.03 3.77
N ALA A 27 -4.72 -6.51 2.62
CA ALA A 27 -5.91 -7.35 2.59
C ALA A 27 -5.69 -8.71 3.27
N ALA A 28 -4.46 -9.26 3.26
CA ALA A 28 -4.12 -10.47 4.01
C ALA A 28 -4.23 -10.30 5.54
N SER A 29 -4.30 -9.07 6.05
CA SER A 29 -4.52 -8.77 7.47
C SER A 29 -5.99 -8.68 7.88
N LEU A 30 -6.91 -8.66 6.90
CA LEU A 30 -8.33 -8.43 7.13
C LEU A 30 -9.11 -9.75 7.07
N SER A 31 -10.12 -9.88 7.92
CA SER A 31 -11.07 -11.01 7.84
C SER A 31 -11.92 -10.96 6.56
N TYR A 32 -12.17 -9.75 6.05
CA TYR A 32 -12.94 -9.49 4.84
C TYR A 32 -12.16 -8.56 3.91
N PRO A 33 -11.31 -9.09 3.01
CA PRO A 33 -10.47 -8.27 2.12
C PRO A 33 -11.23 -7.23 1.29
N GLU A 34 -12.48 -7.53 0.89
CA GLU A 34 -13.34 -6.61 0.14
C GLU A 34 -13.63 -5.29 0.88
N GLU A 35 -13.57 -5.31 2.22
CA GLU A 35 -13.78 -4.13 3.06
C GLU A 35 -12.77 -3.03 2.77
N LEU A 36 -11.51 -3.38 2.48
CA LEU A 36 -10.48 -2.42 2.08
C LEU A 36 -10.94 -1.56 0.89
N PHE A 37 -11.50 -2.21 -0.13
CA PHE A 37 -11.93 -1.57 -1.36
C PHE A 37 -13.23 -0.78 -1.15
N ARG A 38 -14.22 -1.41 -0.52
CA ARG A 38 -15.50 -0.76 -0.23
C ARG A 38 -15.31 0.51 0.60
N SER A 39 -14.54 0.43 1.69
CA SER A 39 -14.31 1.56 2.58
C SER A 39 -13.48 2.67 1.94
N ALA A 40 -12.53 2.34 1.06
CA ALA A 40 -11.82 3.36 0.29
C ALA A 40 -12.76 4.14 -0.64
N ALA A 41 -13.65 3.43 -1.35
CA ALA A 41 -14.65 4.07 -2.22
C ALA A 41 -15.64 4.93 -1.43
N GLU A 42 -16.12 4.44 -0.27
CA GLU A 42 -17.07 5.17 0.58
C GLU A 42 -16.45 6.40 1.25
N SER A 43 -15.16 6.35 1.60
CA SER A 43 -14.45 7.45 2.26
C SER A 43 -13.97 8.54 1.28
N GLY A 44 -13.96 8.26 -0.02
CA GLY A 44 -13.47 9.19 -1.04
C GLY A 44 -11.96 9.45 -0.94
N VAL A 45 -11.20 8.52 -0.35
CA VAL A 45 -9.75 8.65 -0.23
C VAL A 45 -9.10 8.59 -1.61
N ASP A 46 -8.19 9.51 -1.90
CA ASP A 46 -7.37 9.45 -3.12
C ASP A 46 -6.31 8.36 -2.95
N ALA A 47 -6.54 7.20 -3.55
CA ALA A 47 -5.69 6.04 -3.41
C ALA A 47 -5.50 5.27 -4.72
N VAL A 48 -4.25 4.84 -4.96
CA VAL A 48 -3.87 3.91 -6.03
C VAL A 48 -3.61 2.55 -5.40
N PHE A 49 -4.39 1.55 -5.83
CA PHE A 49 -4.29 0.17 -5.35
C PHE A 49 -3.24 -0.58 -6.17
N VAL A 50 -2.12 -0.92 -5.54
CA VAL A 50 -1.01 -1.66 -6.16
C VAL A 50 -1.20 -3.15 -5.90
N ILE A 51 -1.48 -3.88 -6.98
CA ILE A 51 -1.82 -5.31 -6.94
C ILE A 51 -0.62 -6.10 -7.46
N ASP A 52 -0.13 -7.03 -6.64
CA ASP A 52 0.91 -7.96 -7.06
C ASP A 52 0.37 -8.90 -8.17
N ALA A 53 1.03 -8.86 -9.32
CA ALA A 53 0.78 -9.72 -10.47
C ALA A 53 2.08 -10.37 -10.98
N TRP A 54 3.14 -10.38 -10.16
CA TRP A 54 4.47 -10.86 -10.54
C TRP A 54 4.59 -12.39 -10.42
N HIS A 55 3.96 -12.99 -9.40
CA HIS A 55 4.02 -14.44 -9.17
C HIS A 55 2.77 -15.16 -9.67
N GLU A 56 2.95 -16.29 -10.38
CA GLU A 56 1.84 -17.12 -10.90
C GLU A 56 0.87 -17.58 -9.80
N SER A 57 1.38 -17.89 -8.61
CA SER A 57 0.58 -18.25 -7.43
C SER A 57 -0.36 -17.14 -6.97
N HIS A 58 -0.06 -15.87 -7.29
CA HIS A 58 -0.85 -14.71 -6.90
C HIS A 58 -1.96 -14.40 -7.91
N ILE A 59 -1.91 -14.94 -9.14
CA ILE A 59 -2.82 -14.60 -10.24
C ILE A 59 -4.31 -14.73 -9.87
N PRO A 60 -4.80 -15.82 -9.23
CA PRO A 60 -6.22 -15.93 -8.88
C PRO A 60 -6.66 -14.83 -7.92
N LEU A 61 -5.82 -14.49 -6.95
CA LEU A 61 -6.11 -13.47 -5.94
C LEU A 61 -6.01 -12.05 -6.53
N ALA A 62 -5.00 -11.82 -7.38
CA ALA A 62 -4.85 -10.57 -8.13
C ALA A 62 -6.08 -10.27 -8.99
N ARG A 63 -6.63 -11.27 -9.68
CA ARG A 63 -7.89 -11.14 -10.44
C ARG A 63 -9.06 -10.73 -9.57
N ARG A 64 -9.20 -11.32 -8.38
CA ARG A 64 -10.25 -10.94 -7.42
C ARG A 64 -10.12 -9.49 -6.95
N TYR A 65 -8.90 -9.04 -6.65
CA TYR A 65 -8.66 -7.66 -6.25
C TYR A 65 -8.89 -6.66 -7.39
N LEU A 66 -8.54 -7.03 -8.63
CA LEU A 66 -8.90 -6.25 -9.82
C LEU A 66 -10.42 -6.12 -9.99
N GLU A 67 -11.17 -7.21 -9.77
CA GLU A 67 -12.64 -7.17 -9.78
C GLU A 67 -13.20 -6.21 -8.73
N TYR A 68 -12.63 -6.20 -7.51
CA TYR A 68 -13.02 -5.23 -6.49
C TYR A 68 -12.69 -3.79 -6.90
N CYS A 69 -11.49 -3.50 -7.41
CA CYS A 69 -11.18 -2.16 -7.89
C CYS A 69 -12.16 -1.70 -8.97
N ARG A 70 -12.48 -2.57 -9.93
CA ARG A 70 -13.46 -2.27 -11.01
C ARG A 70 -14.87 -2.07 -10.47
N LYS A 71 -15.31 -2.95 -9.57
CA LYS A 71 -16.65 -2.88 -8.94
C LYS A 71 -16.85 -1.56 -8.20
N TYR A 72 -15.81 -1.06 -7.53
CA TYR A 72 -15.87 0.14 -6.70
C TYR A 72 -15.33 1.41 -7.36
N GLY A 73 -14.89 1.34 -8.63
CA GLY A 73 -14.37 2.48 -9.38
C GLY A 73 -13.06 3.04 -8.81
N LEU A 74 -12.19 2.17 -8.29
CA LEU A 74 -10.92 2.54 -7.66
C LEU A 74 -9.77 2.50 -8.67
N ASP A 75 -8.85 3.45 -8.56
CA ASP A 75 -7.61 3.46 -9.33
C ASP A 75 -6.69 2.32 -8.88
N TYR A 76 -6.10 1.63 -9.85
CA TYR A 76 -5.19 0.52 -9.59
C TYR A 76 -3.99 0.48 -10.55
N ARG A 77 -2.94 -0.22 -10.12
CA ARG A 77 -1.75 -0.55 -10.91
C ARG A 77 -1.36 -2.00 -10.66
N LEU A 78 -0.90 -2.70 -11.69
CA LEU A 78 -0.39 -4.06 -11.60
C LEU A 78 1.12 -4.04 -11.45
N SER A 79 1.65 -4.72 -10.43
CA SER A 79 3.08 -4.96 -10.30
C SER A 79 3.43 -6.29 -10.95
N GLU A 80 3.93 -6.26 -12.19
CA GLU A 80 4.18 -7.47 -12.99
C GLU A 80 5.62 -8.00 -12.88
N SER A 81 6.54 -7.23 -12.29
CA SER A 81 7.98 -7.53 -12.31
C SER A 81 8.68 -7.46 -10.96
N LYS A 82 7.97 -7.05 -9.89
CA LYS A 82 8.53 -6.89 -8.54
C LYS A 82 7.43 -6.95 -7.48
N PRO A 83 7.78 -7.09 -6.20
CA PRO A 83 6.82 -7.01 -5.11
C PRO A 83 6.03 -5.68 -5.11
N ALA A 84 4.76 -5.73 -4.70
CA ALA A 84 3.84 -4.61 -4.78
C ALA A 84 4.28 -3.42 -3.90
N GLU A 85 4.86 -3.67 -2.73
CA GLU A 85 5.37 -2.64 -1.82
C GLU A 85 6.51 -1.83 -2.44
N ILE A 86 7.40 -2.50 -3.20
CA ILE A 86 8.52 -1.83 -3.87
C ILE A 86 8.00 -0.99 -5.04
N TYR A 87 7.07 -1.56 -5.83
CA TYR A 87 6.47 -0.81 -6.92
C TYR A 87 5.61 0.37 -6.43
N ALA A 88 4.91 0.22 -5.30
CA ALA A 88 4.16 1.31 -4.67
C ALA A 88 5.06 2.48 -4.27
N VAL A 89 6.27 2.20 -3.74
CA VAL A 89 7.27 3.24 -3.47
C VAL A 89 7.69 3.92 -4.76
N GLU A 90 8.04 3.17 -5.81
CA GLU A 90 8.46 3.76 -7.10
C GLU A 90 7.38 4.66 -7.70
N LEU A 91 6.11 4.23 -7.68
CA LEU A 91 4.98 5.04 -8.13
C LEU A 91 4.83 6.30 -7.29
N CYS A 92 4.86 6.17 -5.96
CA CYS A 92 4.73 7.30 -5.06
C CYS A 92 5.82 8.35 -5.30
N GLU A 93 7.08 7.92 -5.39
CA GLU A 93 8.22 8.81 -5.64
C GLU A 93 8.10 9.52 -7.00
N ALA A 94 7.68 8.79 -8.04
CA ALA A 94 7.59 9.34 -9.40
C ALA A 94 6.40 10.28 -9.61
N GLU A 95 5.26 9.98 -9.01
CA GLU A 95 4.01 10.71 -9.27
C GLU A 95 3.73 11.83 -8.25
N CYS A 96 4.27 11.75 -7.02
CA CYS A 96 3.94 12.70 -5.96
C CYS A 96 5.12 13.10 -5.06
N GLY A 97 5.87 12.14 -4.51
CA GLY A 97 6.90 12.38 -3.51
C GLY A 97 6.33 12.93 -2.20
N PHE A 98 6.80 14.12 -1.80
CA PHE A 98 6.43 14.74 -0.52
C PHE A 98 4.92 14.93 -0.35
N GLY A 99 4.40 14.56 0.82
CA GLY A 99 2.97 14.71 1.16
C GLY A 99 2.07 13.60 0.60
N CYS A 100 2.65 12.55 0.01
CA CYS A 100 1.98 11.29 -0.28
C CYS A 100 2.59 10.15 0.53
N ALA A 101 1.90 9.01 0.57
CA ALA A 101 2.34 7.87 1.35
C ALA A 101 2.12 6.53 0.64
N VAL A 102 3.03 5.59 0.90
CA VAL A 102 2.80 4.16 0.69
C VAL A 102 2.15 3.57 1.93
N VAL A 103 1.09 2.78 1.76
CA VAL A 103 0.45 2.02 2.83
C VAL A 103 0.77 0.54 2.61
N THR A 104 1.49 -0.06 3.54
CA THR A 104 1.91 -1.47 3.46
C THR A 104 2.03 -2.07 4.87
N ARG A 105 2.34 -3.36 4.96
CA ARG A 105 2.80 -4.00 6.20
C ARG A 105 4.26 -4.42 6.12
N ASP A 106 4.90 -4.24 4.96
CA ASP A 106 6.28 -4.61 4.75
C ASP A 106 7.23 -3.45 5.06
N TYR A 107 8.27 -3.75 5.84
CA TYR A 107 9.30 -2.78 6.20
C TYR A 107 10.28 -2.52 5.06
N ASP A 108 10.34 -3.39 4.04
CA ASP A 108 11.23 -3.23 2.90
C ASP A 108 10.89 -1.96 2.09
N ALA A 109 9.62 -1.50 2.12
CA ALA A 109 9.24 -0.20 1.55
C ALA A 109 9.97 0.98 2.22
N VAL A 110 10.21 0.91 3.53
CA VAL A 110 10.89 1.99 4.29
C VAL A 110 12.33 2.18 3.81
N LEU A 111 13.00 1.09 3.45
CA LEU A 111 14.39 1.10 2.98
C LEU A 111 14.55 1.63 1.55
N ARG A 112 13.44 1.81 0.82
CA ARG A 112 13.42 2.24 -0.58
C ARG A 112 12.87 3.64 -0.77
N ALA A 113 12.04 4.11 0.15
CA ALA A 113 11.44 5.42 0.09
C ALA A 113 12.47 6.52 0.38
N ILE A 114 12.40 7.60 -0.39
CA ILE A 114 13.28 8.78 -0.25
C ILE A 114 12.46 9.99 0.19
N ASN A 115 11.40 10.32 -0.55
CA ASN A 115 10.54 11.48 -0.31
C ASN A 115 9.12 11.07 0.10
N CYS A 116 8.68 9.89 -0.33
CA CYS A 116 7.38 9.36 0.02
C CYS A 116 7.37 8.88 1.47
N ALA A 117 6.30 9.18 2.21
CA ALA A 117 6.12 8.59 3.53
C ALA A 117 5.77 7.11 3.42
N VAL A 118 6.15 6.31 4.43
CA VAL A 118 5.73 4.91 4.52
C VAL A 118 4.87 4.74 5.78
N LEU A 119 3.62 4.35 5.57
CA LEU A 119 2.66 4.02 6.61
C LEU A 119 2.54 2.52 6.76
N LEU A 120 3.00 2.01 7.90
CA LEU A 120 2.84 0.62 8.27
C LEU A 120 1.49 0.38 8.93
N PHE A 121 0.70 -0.53 8.39
CA PHE A 121 -0.54 -0.97 9.01
C PHE A 121 -0.28 -2.13 9.97
N GLN A 122 -0.44 -1.87 11.27
CA GLN A 122 -0.20 -2.86 12.31
C GLN A 122 -1.19 -2.72 13.45
N GLY A 123 -1.89 -3.81 13.78
CA GLY A 123 -2.85 -3.85 14.89
C GLY A 123 -4.05 -2.91 14.71
N GLY A 124 -4.51 -2.71 13.46
CA GLY A 124 -5.62 -1.81 13.16
C GLY A 124 -5.25 -0.32 13.18
N ARG A 125 -3.95 0.01 13.19
CA ARG A 125 -3.44 1.39 13.24
C ARG A 125 -2.38 1.63 12.17
N PHE A 126 -2.23 2.89 11.78
CA PHE A 126 -1.18 3.33 10.86
C PHE A 126 -0.02 3.96 11.64
N TRP A 127 1.18 3.59 11.24
CA TRP A 127 2.43 4.07 11.82
C TRP A 127 3.31 4.66 10.73
N LEU A 128 3.64 5.93 10.83
CA LEU A 128 4.69 6.52 10.01
C LEU A 128 6.02 5.88 10.40
N ALA A 129 6.66 5.22 9.45
CA ALA A 129 7.90 4.50 9.61
C ALA A 129 9.06 5.27 8.98
N SER A 130 10.20 5.24 9.66
CA SER A 130 11.48 5.78 9.17
C SER A 130 12.63 4.91 9.69
N GLU A 131 13.75 4.92 8.98
CA GLU A 131 14.99 4.32 9.50
C GLU A 131 15.44 5.05 10.78
N ALA A 132 15.97 4.29 11.74
CA ALA A 132 16.39 4.79 13.06
C ALA A 132 17.80 5.40 13.07
#